data_AF-A0A7X7NW56-F1
#
_entry.id   AF-A0A7X7NW56-F1
#
_cell.length_a   1.000
_cell.length_b   1.000
_cell.length_c   1.000
_cell.angle_alpha   90.00
_cell.angle_beta   90.00
_cell.angle_gamma   90.00
#
_symmetry.space_group_name_H-M   'P 1'
#
loop_
_entity.id
_entity.type
_entity.pdbx_description
1 polymer ?
#
loop_
_entity_poly.entity_id
_entity_poly.type
_entity_poly.pdbx_seq_one_letter_code
_entity_poly.pdbx_strand_id
1 'polypeptide(L)'
;MDFADTKGCKTLQEFLIKGIERELNEESSAGFAIKETKLIGYGRIIERGTVPEFFGVTYLTCSRDELQEQFDIKNKERKIGFVDDLIFVPLNELDEFIEKNKADISLQLLIYKEML
;
A
#
# COMPACT_ATOMS: atom_id res chain seq x y z
N MET A 1 -7.78 11.34 -7.14
CA MET A 1 -8.54 10.37 -7.94
C MET A 1 -9.44 11.12 -8.90
N ASP A 2 -9.17 11.05 -10.20
CA ASP A 2 -10.12 11.53 -11.22
C ASP A 2 -11.21 10.46 -11.39
N PHE A 3 -12.46 10.89 -11.56
CA PHE A 3 -13.58 9.98 -11.81
C PHE A 3 -13.35 9.12 -13.07
N ALA A 4 -12.54 9.61 -14.00
CA ALA A 4 -12.13 8.90 -15.21
C ALA A 4 -11.43 7.55 -14.93
N ASP A 5 -10.61 7.46 -13.87
CA ASP A 5 -9.85 6.24 -13.53
C ASP A 5 -10.76 5.12 -13.01
N THR A 6 -11.91 5.51 -12.47
CA THR A 6 -12.92 4.63 -11.87
C THR A 6 -13.98 4.20 -12.87
N LYS A 7 -13.87 4.67 -14.12
CA LYS A 7 -14.79 4.33 -15.20
C LYS A 7 -14.82 2.81 -15.40
N GLY A 8 -16.02 2.25 -15.41
CA GLY A 8 -16.25 0.83 -15.62
C GLY A 8 -16.22 -0.03 -14.35
N CYS A 9 -15.91 0.54 -13.17
CA CYS A 9 -16.09 -0.19 -11.91
C CYS A 9 -17.59 -0.43 -11.66
N LYS A 10 -17.94 -1.68 -11.37
CA LYS A 10 -19.31 -2.15 -11.12
C LYS A 10 -19.60 -2.36 -9.64
N THR A 11 -18.56 -2.50 -8.82
CA THR A 11 -18.67 -2.74 -7.38
C THR A 11 -17.82 -1.77 -6.59
N LEU A 12 -18.19 -1.57 -5.32
CA LEU A 12 -17.38 -0.79 -4.38
C LEU A 12 -15.99 -1.41 -4.21
N GLN A 13 -15.89 -2.74 -4.21
CA GLN A 13 -14.64 -3.48 -4.10
C GLN A 13 -13.71 -3.17 -5.28
N GLU A 14 -14.22 -3.17 -6.51
CA GLU A 14 -13.44 -2.80 -7.70
C GLU A 14 -12.95 -1.36 -7.63
N PHE A 15 -13.82 -0.43 -7.18
CA PHE A 15 -13.45 0.97 -6.97
C PHE A 15 -12.31 1.11 -5.96
N LEU A 16 -12.42 0.45 -4.81
CA LEU A 16 -11.42 0.50 -3.75
C LEU A 16 -10.09 -0.12 -4.20
N ILE A 17 -10.13 -1.27 -4.87
CA ILE A 17 -8.94 -1.95 -5.41
C ILE A 17 -8.20 -1.03 -6.39
N LYS A 18 -8.92 -0.42 -7.35
CA LYS A 18 -8.29 0.54 -8.27
C LYS A 18 -7.66 1.73 -7.55
N GLY A 19 -8.32 2.23 -6.50
CA GLY A 19 -7.77 3.29 -5.67
C GLY A 19 -6.45 2.87 -5.02
N ILE A 20 -6.41 1.70 -4.37
CA ILE A 20 -5.23 1.15 -3.72
C ILE A 20 -4.08 0.96 -4.73
N GLU A 21 -4.36 0.34 -5.88
CA GLU A 21 -3.35 0.08 -6.91
C GLU A 21 -2.77 1.37 -7.52
N ARG A 22 -3.62 2.40 -7.68
CA ARG A 22 -3.19 3.72 -8.13
C ARG A 22 -2.27 4.39 -7.12
N GLU A 23 -2.67 4.47 -5.85
CA GLU A 23 -1.85 5.04 -4.78
C GLU A 23 -0.51 4.31 -4.67
N LEU A 24 -0.53 2.98 -4.72
CA LEU A 24 0.68 2.16 -4.73
C LEU A 24 1.60 2.55 -5.89
N ASN A 25 1.08 2.68 -7.11
CA ASN A 25 1.87 3.11 -8.26
C ASN A 25 2.38 4.55 -8.13
N GLU A 26 1.57 5.46 -7.61
CA GLU A 26 1.89 6.88 -7.42
C GLU A 26 2.96 7.11 -6.35
N GLU A 27 3.05 6.26 -5.33
CA GLU A 27 4.01 6.44 -4.24
C GLU A 27 5.23 5.51 -4.35
N SER A 28 5.11 4.33 -4.97
CA SER A 28 6.18 3.32 -4.99
C SER A 28 6.68 2.89 -6.38
N SER A 29 6.02 3.35 -7.45
CA SER A 29 6.25 2.85 -8.83
C SER A 29 5.94 1.37 -9.04
N ALA A 30 5.31 0.68 -8.08
CA ALA A 30 5.10 -0.76 -8.18
C ALA A 30 4.00 -1.19 -9.17
N GLY A 31 3.34 -0.26 -9.87
CA GLY A 31 2.18 -0.54 -10.71
C GLY A 31 2.43 -1.56 -11.83
N PHE A 32 3.65 -1.61 -12.36
CA PHE A 32 4.04 -2.56 -13.41
C PHE A 32 4.04 -4.02 -12.94
N ALA A 33 4.14 -4.26 -11.64
CA ALA A 33 4.33 -5.58 -11.04
C ALA A 33 3.10 -6.12 -10.31
N ILE A 34 1.96 -5.41 -10.36
CA ILE A 34 0.76 -5.82 -9.65
C ILE A 34 0.24 -7.15 -10.21
N LYS A 35 0.21 -8.17 -9.34
CA LYS A 35 -0.40 -9.47 -9.64
C LYS A 35 -1.88 -9.50 -9.27
N GLU A 36 -2.18 -9.07 -8.05
CA GLU A 36 -3.50 -9.10 -7.44
C GLU A 36 -3.53 -8.18 -6.23
N THR A 37 -4.65 -7.48 -6.05
CA THR A 37 -4.94 -6.74 -4.81
C THR A 37 -6.16 -7.35 -4.13
N LYS A 38 -6.02 -7.70 -2.85
CA LYS A 38 -7.13 -8.20 -2.03
C LYS A 38 -7.51 -7.15 -1.01
N LEU A 39 -8.79 -6.76 -1.01
CA LEU A 39 -9.36 -5.99 0.09
C LEU A 39 -9.48 -6.92 1.31
N ILE A 40 -8.83 -6.56 2.41
CA ILE A 40 -8.76 -7.39 3.61
C ILE A 40 -9.64 -6.86 4.76
N GLY A 41 -10.04 -5.58 4.71
CA GLY A 41 -11.01 -5.04 5.64
C GLY A 41 -11.12 -3.52 5.63
N TYR A 42 -11.72 -2.99 6.68
CA TYR A 42 -11.75 -1.56 6.97
C TYR A 42 -11.68 -1.31 8.47
N GLY A 43 -11.21 -0.12 8.84
CA GLY A 43 -11.05 0.34 10.21
C GLY A 43 -11.63 1.73 10.36
N ARG A 44 -11.97 2.12 11.58
CA ARG A 44 -12.40 3.49 11.89
C ARG A 44 -11.42 4.09 12.87
N ILE A 45 -10.75 5.16 12.45
CA ILE A 45 -9.86 5.92 13.32
C ILE A 45 -10.72 6.96 14.03
N ILE A 46 -10.93 6.78 15.33
CA ILE A 46 -11.87 7.59 16.12
C ILE A 46 -11.43 9.04 16.16
N GLU A 47 -10.13 9.26 16.31
CA GLU A 47 -9.46 10.55 16.38
C GLU A 47 -9.55 11.35 15.07
N ARG A 48 -9.87 10.67 13.95
CA ARG A 48 -10.01 11.28 12.61
C ARG A 48 -11.47 11.41 12.16
N GLY A 49 -12.41 11.48 13.11
CA GLY A 49 -13.82 11.68 12.80
C GLY A 49 -14.54 10.42 12.33
N THR A 50 -14.00 9.23 12.62
CA THR A 50 -14.66 7.92 12.41
C THR A 50 -14.92 7.52 10.96
N VAL A 51 -14.35 8.24 10.00
CA VAL A 51 -14.43 7.89 8.57
C VAL A 51 -13.79 6.51 8.37
N PRO A 52 -14.46 5.58 7.67
CA PRO A 52 -13.90 4.26 7.42
C PRO A 52 -12.70 4.37 6.47
N GLU A 53 -11.57 3.82 6.89
CA GLU A 53 -10.39 3.62 6.05
C GLU A 53 -10.34 2.15 5.63
N PHE A 54 -10.35 1.91 4.33
CA PHE A 54 -10.27 0.57 3.72
C PHE A 54 -8.81 0.20 3.49
N PHE A 55 -8.47 -1.06 3.71
CA PHE A 55 -7.10 -1.55 3.55
C PHE A 55 -7.07 -2.84 2.73
N GLY A 56 -6.01 -2.97 1.93
CA GLY A 56 -5.79 -4.09 1.04
C GLY A 56 -4.33 -4.54 1.05
N VAL A 57 -4.12 -5.78 0.62
CA VAL A 57 -2.79 -6.35 0.38
C VAL A 57 -2.62 -6.51 -1.12
N THR A 58 -1.60 -5.86 -1.68
CA THR A 58 -1.21 -6.02 -3.08
C THR A 58 -0.03 -6.97 -3.18
N TYR A 59 -0.20 -8.03 -3.96
CA TYR A 59 0.84 -9.00 -4.27
C TYR A 59 1.56 -8.57 -5.54
N LEU A 60 2.89 -8.52 -5.49
CA LEU A 60 3.73 -8.12 -6.61
C LEU A 60 4.46 -9.32 -7.21
N THR A 61 4.74 -9.27 -8.51
CA THR A 61 5.51 -10.28 -9.24
C THR A 61 7.00 -9.98 -9.31
N CYS A 62 7.42 -8.76 -8.98
CA CYS A 62 8.82 -8.34 -9.01
C CYS A 62 9.59 -8.74 -7.74
N SER A 63 10.91 -8.77 -7.89
CA SER A 63 11.84 -8.87 -6.77
C SER A 63 11.99 -7.53 -6.03
N ARG A 64 12.56 -7.59 -4.82
CA ARG A 64 12.96 -6.41 -4.04
C ARG A 64 13.83 -5.46 -4.85
N ASP A 65 14.85 -6.01 -5.51
CA ASP A 65 15.88 -5.21 -6.17
C ASP A 65 15.32 -4.50 -7.41
N GLU A 66 14.45 -5.16 -8.18
CA GLU A 66 13.71 -4.53 -9.29
C GLU A 66 12.79 -3.41 -8.79
N LEU A 67 12.09 -3.60 -7.67
CA LEU A 67 11.22 -2.57 -7.11
C LEU A 67 12.04 -1.35 -6.64
N GLN A 68 13.16 -1.58 -5.95
CA GLN A 68 14.05 -0.51 -5.50
C GLN A 68 14.60 0.29 -6.69
N GLU A 69 15.01 -0.37 -7.77
CA GLU A 69 15.50 0.30 -8.97
C GLU A 69 14.44 1.23 -9.58
N GLN A 70 13.20 0.76 -9.70
CA GLN A 70 12.09 1.56 -10.23
C GLN A 70 11.73 2.74 -9.32
N PHE A 71 11.80 2.55 -8.00
CA PHE A 71 11.61 3.61 -7.01
C PHE A 71 12.70 4.67 -7.13
N ASP A 72 13.97 4.27 -7.20
CA ASP A 72 15.12 5.17 -7.31
C ASP A 72 15.09 6.00 -8.60
N ILE A 73 14.71 5.40 -9.73
CA ILE A 73 14.56 6.10 -11.01
C ILE A 73 13.53 7.22 -10.87
N LYS A 74 12.33 6.91 -10.35
CA LYS A 74 11.27 7.90 -10.16
C LYS A 74 11.64 8.98 -9.15
N ASN A 75 12.31 8.63 -8.06
CA ASN A 75 12.74 9.59 -7.05
C ASN A 75 13.81 10.56 -7.56
N LYS A 76 14.71 10.09 -8.43
CA LYS A 76 15.67 10.97 -9.13
C LYS A 76 14.98 11.93 -10.10
N GLU A 77 13.88 11.50 -10.72
CA GLU A 77 13.07 12.31 -11.63
C GLU A 77 12.14 13.32 -10.91
N ARG A 78 11.96 13.14 -9.59
CA ARG A 78 11.19 13.97 -8.64
C ARG A 78 10.15 14.88 -9.29
N LYS A 79 9.11 14.24 -9.82
CA LYS A 79 7.79 14.84 -9.99
C LYS A 79 6.77 13.97 -9.26
N ILE A 80 6.52 14.33 -7.99
CA ILE A 80 5.36 13.93 -7.16
C ILE A 80 5.54 12.56 -6.44
N GLY A 81 5.43 12.61 -5.11
CA GLY A 81 5.42 11.50 -4.15
C GLY A 81 5.76 11.99 -2.73
N PHE A 82 5.11 11.48 -1.69
CA PHE A 82 5.42 11.79 -0.28
C PHE A 82 6.25 10.71 0.41
N VAL A 83 6.56 9.61 -0.29
CA VAL A 83 7.37 8.50 0.25
C VAL A 83 8.86 8.76 0.02
N ASP A 84 9.61 8.81 1.12
CA ASP A 84 11.05 9.04 1.11
C ASP A 84 11.88 7.75 0.96
N ASP A 85 11.34 6.58 1.36
CA ASP A 85 12.07 5.31 1.34
C ASP A 85 11.15 4.07 1.28
N LEU A 86 11.69 2.94 0.83
CA LEU A 86 11.04 1.63 0.85
C LEU A 86 11.69 0.72 1.90
N ILE A 87 10.88 0.20 2.83
CA ILE A 87 11.34 -0.74 3.85
C ILE A 87 10.87 -2.15 3.48
N PHE A 88 11.83 -3.07 3.36
CA PHE A 88 11.57 -4.48 3.08
C PHE A 88 11.75 -5.32 4.33
N VAL A 89 10.69 -6.01 4.74
CA VAL A 89 10.67 -6.85 5.94
C VAL A 89 10.29 -8.28 5.55
N PRO A 90 11.17 -9.29 5.79
CA PRO A 90 10.80 -10.69 5.66
C PRO A 90 9.62 -11.04 6.59
N LEU A 91 8.67 -11.84 6.12
CA LEU A 91 7.47 -12.19 6.93
C LEU A 91 7.82 -12.86 8.26
N ASN A 92 8.89 -13.66 8.30
CA ASN A 92 9.40 -14.31 9.51
C ASN A 92 10.04 -13.34 10.53
N GLU A 93 10.31 -12.09 10.14
CA GLU A 93 10.90 -11.04 10.97
C GLU A 93 9.88 -9.94 11.31
N LEU A 94 8.63 -10.08 10.83
CA LEU A 94 7.61 -9.03 10.94
C LEU A 94 7.28 -8.68 12.40
N ASP A 95 7.21 -9.68 13.28
CA ASP A 95 6.93 -9.46 14.70
C ASP A 95 8.00 -8.64 15.40
N GLU A 96 9.27 -8.99 15.17
CA GLU A 96 10.42 -8.26 15.73
C GLU A 96 10.47 -6.83 15.17
N PHE A 97 10.19 -6.67 13.88
CA PHE A 97 10.13 -5.36 13.24
C PHE A 97 9.04 -4.47 13.85
N ILE A 98 7.84 -5.01 14.07
CA ILE A 98 6.73 -4.25 14.68
C ILE A 98 7.08 -3.83 16.11
N GLU A 99 7.59 -4.75 16.94
CA GLU A 99 7.94 -4.44 18.33
C GLU A 99 9.01 -3.35 18.44
N LYS A 100 10.02 -3.41 17.57
CA LYS A 100 11.10 -2.42 17.52
C LYS A 100 10.62 -1.03 17.08
N ASN A 101 9.62 -0.97 16.21
CA ASN A 101 9.13 0.27 15.59
C ASN A 101 7.71 0.67 16.04
N LYS A 102 7.24 0.15 17.17
CA LYS A 102 5.83 0.28 17.63
C LYS A 102 5.29 1.71 17.72
N ALA A 103 6.16 2.72 17.86
CA ALA A 103 5.77 4.12 17.93
C ALA A 103 5.46 4.73 16.55
N ASP A 104 6.03 4.15 15.49
CA ASP A 104 6.03 4.71 14.12
C ASP A 104 5.40 3.74 13.10
N ILE A 105 4.82 2.63 13.56
CA ILE A 105 4.19 1.61 12.72
C ILE A 105 2.80 2.07 12.27
N SER A 106 2.43 1.77 11.03
CA SER A 106 1.09 2.06 10.53
C SER A 106 0.05 1.10 11.14
N LEU A 107 -1.15 1.61 11.40
CA LEU A 107 -2.28 0.77 11.86
C LEU A 107 -2.59 -0.35 10.87
N GLN A 108 -2.42 -0.08 9.57
CA GLN A 108 -2.63 -1.05 8.50
C GLN A 108 -1.72 -2.28 8.65
N LEU A 109 -0.47 -2.08 9.08
CA LEU A 109 0.47 -3.19 9.28
C LEU A 109 0.12 -4.01 10.53
N LEU A 110 -0.36 -3.36 11.59
CA LEU A 110 -0.89 -4.06 12.78
C LEU A 110 -2.11 -4.92 12.44
N ILE A 111 -3.02 -4.39 11.62
CA ILE A 111 -4.20 -5.16 11.18
C ILE A 111 -3.78 -6.34 10.32
N TYR A 112 -2.83 -6.16 9.41
CA TYR A 112 -2.32 -7.27 8.60
C TYR A 112 -1.71 -8.39 9.45
N LYS A 113 -0.97 -8.06 10.51
CA LYS A 113 -0.41 -9.05 11.45
C LYS A 113 -1.48 -9.92 12.09
N GLU A 114 -2.61 -9.33 12.52
CA GLU A 114 -3.72 -10.08 13.11
C GLU A 114 -4.44 -11.02 12.11
N MET A 115 -4.12 -10.91 10.81
CA MET A 115 -4.69 -11.73 9.74
C MET A 115 -3.78 -12.85 9.21
N LEU A 116 -2.52 -12.89 9.66
CA LEU A 116 -1.54 -13.94 9.34
C LEU A 116 -1.79 -15.21 10.18
#